data_AF-A0A101DCY4-F1
#
_entry.id   AF-A0A101DCY4-F1
#
_cell.length_a   1.000
_cell.length_b   1.000
_cell.length_c   1.000
_cell.angle_alpha   90.00
_cell.angle_beta   90.00
_cell.angle_gamma   90.00
#
_symmetry.space_group_name_H-M   'P 1'
#
loop_
_entity.id
_entity.type
_entity.pdbx_description
1 polymer ?
#
loop_
_entity_poly.entity_id
_entity_poly.type
_entity_poly.pdbx_seq_one_letter_code
_entity_poly.pdbx_strand_id
1 'polypeptide(L)'
;MSRIVIDPVTRIEGHLRVELSPEKLKTSTGEWDVVKEAYCSGTLFRGWETILRGRDPRDAWIITQRICGVCPAPHAEASIQAIEAAFNVTPTPVAVLIRNVLHGAYYIYDHIIHSYILLGPELGVVCKYPPMVPPALGKEGVSKLGIGSSYVGALEIQRKASIRGYLAAKSECS
;
A
#
# COMPACT_ATOMS: atom_id res chain seq x y z
N MET A 1 -16.41 -22.06 19.15
CA MET A 1 -16.85 -20.87 18.38
C MET A 1 -16.77 -21.20 16.90
N SER A 2 -17.58 -20.56 16.05
CA SER A 2 -17.54 -20.76 14.60
C SER A 2 -16.31 -20.10 13.96
N ARG A 3 -15.86 -20.65 12.84
CA ARG A 3 -14.79 -20.08 12.00
C ARG A 3 -15.23 -18.70 11.48
N ILE A 4 -14.34 -17.71 11.53
CA ILE A 4 -14.56 -16.37 10.99
C ILE A 4 -13.85 -16.29 9.65
N VAL A 5 -14.53 -15.82 8.60
CA VAL A 5 -13.98 -15.66 7.26
C VAL A 5 -14.13 -14.21 6.84
N ILE A 6 -13.02 -13.58 6.45
CA ILE A 6 -12.95 -12.20 5.94
C ILE A 6 -12.47 -12.27 4.49
N ASP A 7 -13.38 -12.03 3.55
CA ASP A 7 -13.13 -12.09 2.11
C ASP A 7 -14.07 -11.11 1.37
N PRO A 8 -13.57 -9.99 0.81
CA PRO A 8 -12.17 -9.57 0.81
C PRO A 8 -11.76 -8.88 2.13
N VAL A 9 -10.49 -9.01 2.52
CA VAL A 9 -9.87 -8.03 3.41
C VAL A 9 -9.77 -6.71 2.66
N THR A 10 -10.36 -5.65 3.21
CA THR A 10 -10.43 -4.33 2.56
C THR A 10 -9.31 -3.41 3.04
N ARG A 11 -9.08 -2.32 2.28
CA ARG A 11 -8.05 -1.30 2.56
C ARG A 11 -6.63 -1.88 2.64
N ILE A 12 -6.37 -2.81 1.74
CA ILE A 12 -5.04 -3.30 1.35
C ILE A 12 -4.94 -3.28 -0.17
N GLU A 13 -3.75 -3.49 -0.71
CA GLU A 13 -3.57 -3.80 -2.13
C GLU A 13 -3.80 -5.30 -2.38
N GLY A 14 -4.41 -5.65 -3.50
CA GLY A 14 -4.60 -7.03 -3.93
C GLY A 14 -5.84 -7.72 -3.37
N HIS A 15 -5.86 -9.05 -3.50
CA HIS A 15 -7.00 -9.90 -3.12
C HIS A 15 -6.56 -10.85 -2.02
N LEU A 16 -7.05 -10.61 -0.81
CA LEU A 16 -6.70 -11.37 0.37
C LEU A 16 -7.95 -11.90 1.07
N ARG A 17 -7.91 -13.19 1.37
CA ARG A 17 -8.85 -13.90 2.23
C ARG A 17 -8.15 -14.29 3.52
N VAL A 18 -8.79 -14.02 4.66
CA VAL A 18 -8.29 -14.43 5.98
C VAL A 18 -9.35 -15.26 6.68
N GLU A 19 -8.97 -16.43 7.18
CA GLU A 19 -9.82 -17.33 7.94
C GLU A 19 -9.26 -17.53 9.35
N LEU A 20 -10.07 -17.31 10.37
CA LEU A 20 -9.67 -17.33 11.77
C LEU A 20 -10.48 -18.40 12.52
N SER A 21 -9.78 -19.19 13.34
CA SER A 21 -10.39 -20.17 14.26
C SER A 21 -10.30 -19.64 15.69
N PRO A 22 -11.36 -18.99 16.22
CA PRO A 22 -11.36 -18.45 17.57
C PRO A 22 -11.53 -19.52 18.65
N GLU A 23 -10.85 -19.35 19.78
CA GLU A 23 -11.00 -20.15 21.00
C GLU A 23 -11.08 -19.27 22.24
N LYS A 24 -11.62 -19.83 23.33
CA LYS A 24 -11.69 -19.16 24.62
C LYS A 24 -10.48 -19.52 25.46
N LEU A 25 -9.76 -18.50 25.90
CA LEU A 25 -8.63 -18.63 26.81
C LEU A 25 -9.01 -18.11 28.18
N LYS A 26 -8.96 -18.97 29.19
CA LYS A 26 -9.12 -18.57 30.60
C LYS A 26 -7.75 -18.18 31.17
N THR A 27 -7.66 -16.99 31.72
CA THR A 27 -6.50 -16.47 32.45
C THR A 27 -6.89 -16.11 33.88
N SER A 28 -5.91 -15.76 34.72
CA SER A 28 -6.16 -15.22 36.06
C SER A 28 -6.93 -13.90 36.07
N THR A 29 -6.98 -13.20 34.94
CA THR A 29 -7.64 -11.90 34.76
C THR A 29 -9.02 -11.98 34.10
N GLY A 30 -9.44 -13.17 33.65
CA GLY A 30 -10.75 -13.37 33.03
C GLY A 30 -10.74 -14.39 31.90
N GLU A 31 -11.77 -14.33 31.05
CA GLU A 31 -11.89 -15.17 29.86
C GLU A 31 -11.80 -14.28 28.62
N TRP A 32 -10.96 -14.69 27.66
CA TRP A 32 -10.63 -13.91 26.47
C TRP A 32 -10.93 -14.73 25.21
N ASP A 33 -11.44 -14.09 24.18
CA ASP A 33 -11.53 -14.70 22.86
C ASP A 33 -10.19 -14.46 22.13
N VAL A 34 -9.50 -15.54 21.78
CA VAL A 34 -8.20 -15.50 21.10
C VAL A 34 -8.27 -16.25 19.79
N VAL A 35 -7.40 -15.87 18.85
CA VAL A 35 -7.26 -16.60 17.57
C VAL A 35 -6.28 -17.75 17.79
N LYS A 36 -6.76 -18.99 17.67
CA LYS A 36 -5.92 -20.19 17.74
C LYS A 36 -5.11 -20.41 16.46
N GLU A 37 -5.80 -20.27 15.33
CA GLU A 37 -5.24 -20.48 13.99
C GLU A 37 -5.74 -19.38 13.05
N ALA A 38 -4.87 -18.98 12.13
CA ALA A 38 -5.17 -18.04 11.07
C ALA A 38 -4.62 -18.57 9.75
N TYR A 39 -5.44 -18.53 8.70
CA TYR A 39 -5.06 -18.88 7.33
C TYR A 39 -5.19 -17.63 6.46
N CYS A 40 -4.15 -17.35 5.68
CA CYS A 40 -4.07 -16.21 4.79
C CYS A 40 -3.93 -16.71 3.35
N SER A 41 -4.80 -16.28 2.45
CA SER A 41 -4.87 -16.79 1.07
C SER A 41 -4.95 -15.64 0.08
N GLY A 42 -3.96 -15.57 -0.82
CA GLY A 42 -4.02 -14.72 -2.01
C GLY A 42 -4.87 -15.40 -3.07
N THR A 43 -5.98 -14.78 -3.47
CA THR A 43 -6.97 -15.40 -4.37
C THR A 43 -6.79 -15.03 -5.84
N LEU A 44 -5.79 -14.20 -6.17
CA LEU A 44 -5.46 -13.76 -7.53
C LEU A 44 -4.07 -14.23 -7.96
N PHE A 45 -3.99 -14.85 -9.13
CA PHE A 45 -2.73 -15.20 -9.79
C PHE A 45 -2.69 -14.63 -11.22
N ARG A 46 -1.54 -14.04 -11.60
CA ARG A 46 -1.30 -13.47 -12.95
C ARG A 46 -0.14 -14.13 -13.70
N GLY A 47 0.77 -14.83 -13.02
CA GLY A 47 1.85 -15.58 -13.68
C GLY A 47 2.94 -14.73 -14.36
N TRP A 48 3.35 -13.61 -13.75
CA TRP A 48 4.37 -12.71 -14.30
C TRP A 48 5.68 -13.40 -14.70
N GLU A 49 6.14 -14.38 -13.91
CA GLU A 49 7.34 -15.16 -14.20
C GLU A 49 7.21 -15.95 -15.51
N THR A 50 6.01 -16.45 -15.81
CA THR A 50 5.72 -17.15 -17.07
C THR A 50 5.63 -16.16 -18.22
N ILE A 51 4.99 -15.00 -18.00
CA ILE A 51 4.88 -13.92 -18.99
C ILE A 51 6.25 -13.41 -19.45
N LEU A 52 7.24 -13.39 -18.54
CA LEU A 52 8.59 -12.93 -18.85
C LEU A 52 9.44 -13.94 -19.64
N ARG A 53 9.07 -15.22 -19.70
CA ARG A 53 9.86 -16.23 -20.42
C ARG A 53 9.91 -15.93 -21.92
N GLY A 54 11.10 -16.05 -22.50
CA GLY A 54 11.34 -15.84 -23.93
C GLY A 54 11.25 -14.38 -24.39
N ARG A 55 11.05 -13.42 -23.48
CA ARG A 55 11.10 -12.00 -23.79
C ARG A 55 12.52 -11.46 -23.77
N ASP A 56 12.72 -10.33 -24.43
CA ASP A 56 13.93 -9.57 -24.28
C ASP A 56 14.08 -9.11 -22.81
N PRO A 57 15.22 -9.36 -22.15
CA PRO A 57 15.44 -8.92 -20.77
C PRO A 57 15.21 -7.41 -20.57
N ARG A 58 15.42 -6.58 -21.61
CA ARG A 58 15.20 -5.14 -21.57
C ARG A 58 13.73 -4.75 -21.42
N ASP A 59 12.80 -5.64 -21.74
CA ASP A 59 11.37 -5.41 -21.52
C ASP A 59 10.96 -5.69 -20.06
N ALA A 60 11.79 -6.37 -19.28
CA ALA A 60 11.39 -6.83 -17.96
C ALA A 60 11.03 -5.67 -17.02
N TRP A 61 11.80 -4.58 -16.99
CA TRP A 61 11.55 -3.47 -16.07
C TRP A 61 10.24 -2.73 -16.31
N ILE A 62 9.76 -2.68 -17.56
CA ILE A 62 8.47 -2.07 -17.88
C ILE A 62 7.32 -3.05 -17.59
N ILE A 63 7.53 -4.34 -17.81
CA ILE A 63 6.53 -5.38 -17.53
C ILE A 63 6.33 -5.56 -16.02
N THR A 64 7.40 -5.65 -15.24
CA THR A 64 7.36 -5.92 -13.79
C THR A 64 6.66 -4.81 -13.00
N GLN A 65 6.66 -3.57 -13.49
CA GLN A 65 5.87 -2.48 -12.91
C GLN A 65 4.37 -2.78 -12.83
N ARG A 66 3.86 -3.70 -13.67
CA ARG A 66 2.43 -4.06 -13.67
C ARG A 66 2.11 -5.14 -12.64
N ILE A 67 3.13 -5.65 -11.92
CA ILE A 67 2.93 -6.55 -10.79
C ILE A 67 2.10 -5.84 -9.71
N CYS A 68 2.41 -4.59 -9.37
CA CYS A 68 1.64 -3.85 -8.37
C CYS A 68 1.46 -2.39 -8.82
N GLY A 69 0.22 -1.91 -8.77
CA GLY A 69 -0.10 -0.51 -9.09
C GLY A 69 0.31 0.48 -8.01
N VAL A 70 0.52 0.01 -6.77
CA VAL A 70 0.98 0.83 -5.64
C VAL A 70 2.49 0.92 -5.61
N CYS A 71 3.22 -0.19 -5.83
CA CYS A 71 4.69 -0.25 -5.79
C CYS A 71 5.41 -0.49 -7.15
N PRO A 72 5.07 0.22 -8.24
CA PRO A 72 5.70 -0.02 -9.54
C PRO A 72 7.19 0.36 -9.56
N ALA A 73 7.59 1.42 -8.85
CA ALA A 73 8.98 1.89 -8.84
C ALA A 73 9.96 0.87 -8.24
N PRO A 74 9.69 0.25 -7.07
CA PRO A 74 10.49 -0.86 -6.56
C PRO A 74 10.62 -2.05 -7.54
N HIS A 75 9.53 -2.44 -8.21
CA HIS A 75 9.56 -3.51 -9.21
C HIS A 75 10.42 -3.16 -10.44
N ALA A 76 10.38 -1.91 -10.90
CA ALA A 76 11.22 -1.42 -11.98
C ALA A 76 12.71 -1.46 -11.56
N GLU A 77 13.02 -0.92 -10.39
CA GLU A 77 14.39 -0.81 -9.89
C GLU A 77 15.02 -2.18 -9.67
N ALA A 78 14.32 -3.10 -8.99
CA ALA A 78 14.80 -4.47 -8.81
C ALA A 78 15.04 -5.17 -10.15
N SER A 79 14.16 -4.96 -11.13
CA SER A 79 14.35 -5.52 -12.48
C SER A 79 15.56 -4.90 -13.19
N ILE A 80 15.78 -3.59 -13.07
CA ILE A 80 16.94 -2.92 -13.69
C ILE A 80 18.24 -3.43 -13.07
N GLN A 81 18.32 -3.50 -11.73
CA GLN A 81 19.51 -4.00 -11.04
C GLN A 81 19.80 -5.46 -11.40
N ALA A 82 18.76 -6.30 -11.58
CA ALA A 82 18.93 -7.68 -12.03
C ALA A 82 19.48 -7.76 -13.47
N ILE A 83 19.00 -6.90 -14.37
CA ILE A 83 19.53 -6.81 -15.75
C ILE A 83 20.97 -6.30 -15.74
N GLU A 84 21.28 -5.27 -14.97
CA GLU A 84 22.64 -4.73 -14.83
C GLU A 84 23.62 -5.81 -14.35
N ALA A 85 23.23 -6.60 -13.35
CA ALA A 85 24.01 -7.73 -12.89
C ALA A 85 24.19 -8.81 -13.98
N ALA A 86 23.12 -9.14 -14.71
CA ALA A 86 23.17 -10.15 -15.77
C ALA A 86 24.05 -9.74 -16.97
N PHE A 87 24.12 -8.45 -17.28
CA PHE A 87 24.93 -7.90 -18.38
C PHE A 87 26.30 -7.37 -17.91
N ASN A 88 26.63 -7.50 -16.62
CA ASN A 88 27.84 -6.97 -16.00
C ASN A 88 28.05 -5.46 -16.27
N VAL A 89 26.96 -4.69 -16.15
CA VAL A 89 26.94 -3.23 -16.35
C VAL A 89 26.95 -2.53 -15.00
N THR A 90 27.90 -1.60 -14.82
CA THR A 90 27.94 -0.74 -13.64
C THR A 90 27.26 0.60 -13.94
N PRO A 91 26.18 0.98 -13.24
CA PRO A 91 25.54 2.27 -13.44
C PRO A 91 26.48 3.41 -12.99
N THR A 92 26.37 4.57 -13.64
CA THR A 92 27.12 5.75 -13.22
C THR A 92 26.62 6.26 -11.86
N PRO A 93 27.47 6.95 -11.06
CA PRO A 93 27.03 7.52 -9.79
C PRO A 93 25.80 8.43 -9.91
N VAL A 94 25.68 9.16 -11.03
CA VAL A 94 24.52 10.01 -11.32
C VAL A 94 23.25 9.18 -11.54
N ALA A 95 23.34 8.05 -12.25
CA ALA A 95 22.20 7.15 -12.43
C ALA A 95 21.71 6.57 -11.10
N VAL A 96 22.63 6.17 -10.22
CA VAL A 96 22.31 5.70 -8.86
C VAL A 96 21.64 6.81 -8.04
N LEU A 97 22.18 8.03 -8.08
CA LEU A 97 21.59 9.17 -7.38
C LEU A 97 20.15 9.46 -7.83
N ILE A 98 19.90 9.46 -9.14
CA ILE A 98 18.55 9.67 -9.70
C ILE A 98 17.60 8.57 -9.20
N ARG A 99 18.02 7.31 -9.23
CA ARG A 99 17.21 6.18 -8.73
C ARG A 99 16.88 6.35 -7.24
N ASN A 100 17.86 6.71 -6.42
CA ASN A 100 17.65 6.94 -4.99
C ASN A 100 16.66 8.08 -4.73
N VAL A 101 16.71 9.17 -5.50
CA VAL A 101 15.75 10.29 -5.38
C VAL A 101 14.34 9.83 -5.76
N LEU A 102 14.20 9.09 -6.87
CA LEU A 102 12.91 8.53 -7.30
C LEU A 102 12.34 7.57 -6.25
N HIS A 103 13.20 6.72 -5.67
CA HIS A 103 12.82 5.77 -4.63
C HIS A 103 12.45 6.48 -3.32
N GLY A 104 13.16 7.53 -2.94
CA GLY A 104 12.82 8.36 -1.78
C GLY A 104 11.46 9.05 -1.92
N ALA A 105 11.16 9.60 -3.10
CA ALA A 105 9.84 10.16 -3.40
C ALA A 105 8.74 9.09 -3.33
N TYR A 106 9.03 7.88 -3.84
CA TYR A 106 8.15 6.73 -3.73
C TYR A 106 7.86 6.32 -2.29
N TYR A 107 8.87 6.31 -1.41
CA TYR A 107 8.68 6.00 0.02
C TYR A 107 7.68 6.95 0.68
N ILE A 108 7.80 8.26 0.41
CA ILE A 108 6.88 9.27 0.91
C ILE A 108 5.46 9.02 0.37
N TYR A 109 5.34 8.77 -0.93
CA TYR A 109 4.07 8.44 -1.58
C TYR A 109 3.38 7.24 -0.91
N ASP A 110 4.08 6.13 -0.76
CA ASP A 110 3.53 4.86 -0.29
C ASP A 110 3.19 4.89 1.21
N HIS A 111 4.09 5.43 2.04
CA HIS A 111 3.88 5.45 3.49
C HIS A 111 2.72 6.35 3.91
N ILE A 112 2.48 7.44 3.17
CA ILE A 112 1.33 8.31 3.40
C ILE A 112 0.02 7.60 3.04
N ILE A 113 -0.02 6.87 1.93
CA ILE A 113 -1.19 6.05 1.55
C ILE A 113 -1.45 5.01 2.62
N HIS A 114 -0.43 4.23 2.98
CA HIS A 114 -0.58 3.16 3.95
C HIS A 114 -1.06 3.70 5.30
N SER A 115 -0.42 4.74 5.83
CA SER A 115 -0.68 5.22 7.19
C SER A 115 -2.01 5.97 7.32
N TYR A 116 -2.38 6.79 6.33
CA TYR A 116 -3.58 7.63 6.41
C TYR A 116 -4.77 7.06 5.65
N ILE A 117 -4.55 6.54 4.45
CA ILE A 117 -5.63 6.11 3.55
C ILE A 117 -6.05 4.66 3.86
N LEU A 118 -5.08 3.77 4.08
CA LEU A 118 -5.33 2.36 4.35
C LEU A 118 -5.63 2.11 5.83
N LEU A 119 -4.65 2.32 6.71
CA LEU A 119 -4.70 2.03 8.16
C LEU A 119 -5.32 3.15 9.01
N GLY A 120 -5.30 4.39 8.50
CA GLY A 120 -5.76 5.57 9.25
C GLY A 120 -7.18 5.46 9.80
N PRO A 121 -8.15 4.86 9.07
CA PRO A 121 -9.49 4.65 9.58
C PRO A 121 -9.60 3.71 10.80
N GLU A 122 -8.76 2.66 10.92
CA GLU A 122 -8.73 1.81 12.13
C GLU A 122 -8.18 2.53 13.34
N LEU A 123 -7.13 3.35 13.12
CA LEU A 123 -6.47 4.11 14.18
C LEU A 123 -7.27 5.34 14.62
N GLY A 124 -8.42 5.56 13.99
CA GLY A 124 -9.30 6.67 14.32
C GLY A 124 -8.80 8.04 13.86
N VAL A 125 -7.86 8.08 12.91
CA VAL A 125 -7.39 9.32 12.26
C VAL A 125 -8.53 10.03 11.52
N VAL A 126 -9.56 9.28 11.14
CA VAL A 126 -10.78 9.76 10.48
C VAL A 126 -12.00 9.76 11.41
N CYS A 127 -11.98 9.10 12.56
CA CYS A 127 -13.10 8.99 13.50
C CYS A 127 -12.57 8.61 14.89
N LYS A 128 -13.06 9.20 15.99
CA LYS A 128 -12.63 8.80 17.35
C LYS A 128 -12.83 7.29 17.67
N TYR A 129 -13.69 6.58 16.92
CA TYR A 129 -13.91 5.12 17.01
C TYR A 129 -14.29 4.51 15.63
N PRO A 130 -13.94 3.24 15.34
CA PRO A 130 -14.40 2.48 14.17
C PRO A 130 -15.85 1.95 14.33
N PRO A 131 -16.61 1.65 13.24
CA PRO A 131 -16.31 1.87 11.82
C PRO A 131 -16.68 3.29 11.34
N MET A 132 -16.09 3.71 10.22
CA MET A 132 -16.16 5.07 9.68
C MET A 132 -17.60 5.63 9.66
N VAL A 133 -17.73 6.78 10.34
CA VAL A 133 -18.94 7.53 10.74
C VAL A 133 -19.57 7.01 12.05
N PRO A 134 -19.26 7.60 13.22
CA PRO A 134 -20.17 7.55 14.35
C PRO A 134 -21.49 8.16 13.89
N PRO A 135 -22.62 7.43 13.93
CA PRO A 135 -23.93 7.99 13.61
C PRO A 135 -24.26 9.25 14.42
N ALA A 136 -23.57 9.44 15.55
CA ALA A 136 -23.77 10.52 16.49
C ALA A 136 -23.25 11.91 16.06
N LEU A 137 -22.24 12.01 15.17
CA LEU A 137 -21.61 13.31 14.87
C LEU A 137 -22.22 14.03 13.65
N GLY A 138 -22.81 13.29 12.71
CA GLY A 138 -23.32 13.85 11.45
C GLY A 138 -22.24 14.56 10.61
N LYS A 139 -22.63 15.11 9.44
CA LYS A 139 -21.69 15.82 8.54
C LYS A 139 -21.13 17.11 9.16
N GLU A 140 -21.95 17.84 9.91
CA GLU A 140 -21.55 19.11 10.54
C GLU A 140 -20.57 18.91 11.70
N GLY A 141 -20.74 17.88 12.53
CA GLY A 141 -19.84 17.60 13.65
C GLY A 141 -18.45 17.17 13.17
N VAL A 142 -18.38 16.41 12.08
CA VAL A 142 -17.13 16.05 11.42
C VAL A 142 -16.40 17.30 10.90
N SER A 143 -17.13 18.21 10.23
CA SER A 143 -16.56 19.45 9.71
C SER A 143 -16.08 20.40 10.81
N LYS A 144 -16.82 20.56 11.92
CA LYS A 144 -16.46 21.45 13.03
C LYS A 144 -15.22 20.98 13.79
N LEU A 145 -15.04 19.67 13.92
CA LEU A 145 -13.92 19.09 14.65
C LEU A 145 -12.67 18.87 13.78
N GLY A 146 -12.73 19.22 12.49
CA GLY A 146 -11.62 19.02 11.55
C GLY A 146 -11.22 17.56 11.39
N ILE A 147 -12.13 16.63 11.69
CA ILE A 147 -11.88 15.20 11.66
C ILE A 147 -11.71 14.78 10.19
N GLY A 148 -10.61 14.08 9.87
CA GLY A 148 -10.25 13.75 8.49
C GLY A 148 -9.47 14.82 7.74
N SER A 149 -9.15 15.98 8.36
CA SER A 149 -8.27 16.99 7.74
C SER A 149 -6.88 16.44 7.40
N SER A 150 -6.30 15.63 8.28
CA SER A 150 -5.03 14.94 8.02
C SER A 150 -5.15 13.88 6.91
N TYR A 151 -6.31 13.24 6.77
CA TYR A 151 -6.59 12.31 5.68
C TYR A 151 -6.64 13.04 4.33
N VAL A 152 -7.31 14.19 4.27
CA VAL A 152 -7.36 15.04 3.06
C VAL A 152 -5.98 15.64 2.75
N GLY A 153 -5.23 16.09 3.76
CA GLY A 153 -3.86 16.55 3.59
C GLY A 153 -2.94 15.46 3.05
N ALA A 154 -3.08 14.23 3.55
CA ALA A 154 -2.35 13.07 3.07
C ALA A 154 -2.62 12.78 1.58
N LEU A 155 -3.88 12.91 1.12
CA LEU A 155 -4.21 12.79 -0.31
C LEU A 155 -3.49 13.82 -1.17
N GLU A 156 -3.40 15.06 -0.73
CA GLU A 156 -2.71 16.11 -1.49
C GLU A 156 -1.19 15.90 -1.50
N ILE A 157 -0.59 15.50 -0.38
CA ILE A 157 0.84 15.17 -0.32
C ILE A 157 1.14 13.96 -1.22
N GLN A 158 0.30 12.92 -1.17
CA GLN A 158 0.41 11.77 -2.05
C GLN A 158 0.36 12.17 -3.53
N ARG A 159 -0.60 13.04 -3.90
CA ARG A 159 -0.71 13.58 -5.25
C ARG A 159 0.59 14.24 -5.68
N LYS A 160 1.17 15.12 -4.84
CA LYS A 160 2.43 15.82 -5.11
C LYS A 160 3.66 14.89 -5.17
N ALA A 161 3.70 13.86 -4.34
CA ALA A 161 4.78 12.87 -4.33
C ALA A 161 4.78 11.98 -5.59
N SER A 162 3.63 11.85 -6.26
CA SER A 162 3.56 11.18 -7.55
C SER A 162 4.24 11.99 -8.66
N ILE A 163 4.92 11.33 -9.60
CA ILE A 163 5.56 11.97 -10.77
C ILE A 163 4.55 12.81 -11.58
N ARG A 164 3.28 12.37 -11.65
CA ARG A 164 2.20 13.13 -12.29
C ARG A 164 1.89 14.43 -11.54
N GLY A 165 1.95 14.41 -10.21
CA GLY A 165 1.82 15.61 -9.39
C GLY A 165 2.94 16.61 -9.61
N TYR A 166 4.19 16.12 -9.76
CA TYR A 166 5.32 16.98 -10.11
C TYR A 166 5.13 17.71 -11.45
N LEU A 167 4.67 16.99 -12.48
CA LEU A 167 4.41 17.59 -13.80
C LEU A 167 3.22 18.55 -13.79
N ALA A 168 2.15 18.23 -13.06
CA ALA A 168 0.98 19.11 -12.91
C ALA A 168 1.30 20.39 -12.12
N ALA A 169 2.14 20.30 -11.09
CA ALA A 169 2.60 21.47 -10.34
C ALA A 169 3.45 22.42 -11.22
N LYS A 170 4.18 21.87 -12.21
CA LYS A 170 4.95 22.68 -13.15
C LYS A 170 4.09 23.48 -14.12
N SER A 171 2.92 22.95 -14.53
CA SER A 171 1.98 23.68 -15.39
C SER A 171 1.20 24.78 -14.69
N GLU A 172 1.16 24.78 -13.35
CA GLU A 172 0.54 25.85 -12.55
C GLU A 172 1.49 27.03 -12.29
N CYS A 173 2.79 26.85 -12.54
CA CYS A 173 3.85 27.85 -12.35
C CYS A 173 4.34 28.51 -13.66
N SER A 174 3.70 28.22 -14.79
CA SER A 174 4.04 28.77 -16.13
C SER A 174 2.93 29.65 -16.67
#